data_AF-A0A6I9PDH3-F1
#
_entry.id   AF-A0A6I9PDH3-F1
#
_cell.length_a   1.000
_cell.length_b   1.000
_cell.length_c   1.000
_cell.angle_alpha   90.00
_cell.angle_beta   90.00
_cell.angle_gamma   90.00
#
_symmetry.space_group_name_H-M   'P 1'
#
loop_
_entity.id
_entity.type
_entity.pdbx_description
1 polymer ?
#
loop_
_entity_poly.entity_id
_entity_poly.type
_entity_poly.pdbx_seq_one_letter_code
_entity_poly.pdbx_strand_id
1 'polypeptide(L)'
;MVEKEDYEVCKPHSFDQLRWECSRPFAPHAPEKFSEKFQRFTPFTLGKEFRQGESYYYISKPMHHHGQDCLRLKVDVAGNSGSAKTNVEKSKAENTGKSSDGGKGKLPSGGVHNPSNRLPADDPAAMEPKVQRSVGSSQAKLVSFSLVFTLLPALLALMLH
;
A
#
# COMPACT_ATOMS: atom_id res chain seq x y z
N MET A 1 -4.16 -4.75 -9.93
CA MET A 1 -3.70 -4.94 -8.53
C MET A 1 -3.06 -6.31 -8.46
N VAL A 2 -1.94 -6.44 -7.79
CA VAL A 2 -1.14 -7.67 -7.79
C VAL A 2 -0.76 -8.09 -6.37
N GLU A 3 -0.27 -9.33 -6.24
CA GLU A 3 0.35 -9.80 -5.01
C GLU A 3 1.77 -9.22 -4.84
N LYS A 4 2.34 -9.38 -3.65
CA LYS A 4 3.65 -8.82 -3.32
C LYS A 4 4.75 -9.39 -4.22
N GLU A 5 4.72 -10.69 -4.53
CA GLU A 5 5.73 -11.37 -5.33
C GLU A 5 5.75 -10.80 -6.76
N ASP A 6 4.57 -10.64 -7.35
CA ASP A 6 4.33 -10.07 -8.69
C ASP A 6 4.71 -8.59 -8.76
N TYR A 7 4.48 -7.85 -7.66
CA TYR A 7 4.90 -6.47 -7.52
C TYR A 7 6.42 -6.32 -7.61
N GLU A 8 7.19 -7.21 -6.96
CA GLU A 8 8.64 -7.13 -6.97
C GLU A 8 9.26 -7.42 -8.34
N VAL A 9 8.64 -8.30 -9.12
CA VAL A 9 9.13 -8.68 -10.46
C VAL A 9 8.44 -7.95 -11.61
N CYS A 10 7.55 -6.97 -11.32
CA CYS A 10 6.78 -6.27 -12.33
C CYS A 10 6.03 -7.22 -13.28
N LYS A 11 5.37 -8.27 -12.79
CA LYS A 11 4.67 -9.23 -13.65
C LYS A 11 3.31 -9.61 -13.06
N PRO A 12 2.18 -9.20 -13.68
CA PRO A 12 0.87 -9.67 -13.23
C PRO A 12 0.71 -11.16 -13.56
N HIS A 13 -0.04 -11.87 -12.74
CA HIS A 13 -0.33 -13.28 -12.94
C HIS A 13 -1.26 -13.50 -14.14
N SER A 14 -2.33 -12.71 -14.27
CA SER A 14 -3.28 -12.78 -15.39
C SER A 14 -3.90 -11.43 -15.72
N PHE A 15 -4.61 -11.37 -16.87
CA PHE A 15 -5.36 -10.18 -17.27
C PHE A 15 -6.57 -9.91 -16.36
N ASP A 16 -7.08 -10.91 -15.65
CA ASP A 16 -8.21 -10.76 -14.72
C ASP A 16 -7.88 -9.88 -13.51
N GLN A 17 -6.59 -9.62 -13.26
CA GLN A 17 -6.12 -8.68 -12.24
C GLN A 17 -6.12 -7.21 -12.70
N LEU A 18 -6.51 -6.95 -13.96
CA LEU A 18 -6.66 -5.61 -14.51
C LEU A 18 -7.70 -4.83 -13.70
N ARG A 19 -7.28 -3.67 -13.18
CA ARG A 19 -8.16 -2.76 -12.42
C ARG A 19 -8.63 -1.58 -13.24
N TRP A 20 -7.78 -1.12 -14.15
CA TRP A 20 -8.03 0.04 -14.99
C TRP A 20 -7.11 -0.01 -16.21
N GLU A 21 -7.61 0.50 -17.33
CA GLU A 21 -6.86 0.67 -18.57
C GLU A 21 -6.83 2.16 -18.92
N CYS A 22 -5.63 2.74 -19.04
CA CYS A 22 -5.47 4.13 -19.46
C CYS A 22 -5.46 4.20 -21.00
N SER A 23 -6.63 4.34 -21.61
CA SER A 23 -6.78 4.27 -23.08
C SER A 23 -7.00 5.62 -23.76
N ARG A 24 -7.23 6.71 -23.00
CA ARG A 24 -7.54 8.05 -23.54
C ARG A 24 -6.49 9.11 -23.17
N PRO A 25 -5.34 9.15 -23.88
CA PRO A 25 -4.26 10.10 -23.57
C PRO A 25 -4.62 11.57 -23.85
N PHE A 26 -5.57 11.85 -24.75
CA PHE A 26 -5.96 13.21 -25.17
C PHE A 26 -7.40 13.56 -24.74
N ALA A 27 -7.79 13.16 -23.53
CA ALA A 27 -9.13 13.45 -23.01
C ALA A 27 -9.38 14.98 -22.96
N PRO A 28 -10.52 15.48 -23.51
CA PRO A 28 -10.71 16.91 -23.78
C PRO A 28 -10.93 17.79 -22.54
N HIS A 29 -11.31 17.21 -21.40
CA HIS A 29 -11.67 17.97 -20.19
C HIS A 29 -10.70 17.79 -19.03
N ALA A 30 -10.27 16.55 -18.76
CA ALA A 30 -9.35 16.22 -17.69
C ALA A 30 -8.67 14.87 -17.96
N PRO A 31 -7.49 14.61 -17.37
CA PRO A 31 -6.89 13.29 -17.40
C PRO A 31 -7.84 12.21 -16.88
N GLU A 32 -7.76 11.02 -17.47
CA GLU A 32 -8.55 9.89 -17.03
C GLU A 32 -8.24 9.54 -15.56
N LYS A 33 -9.30 9.42 -14.75
CA LYS A 33 -9.19 9.24 -13.30
C LYS A 33 -9.76 7.90 -12.88
N PHE A 34 -8.90 7.00 -12.45
CA PHE A 34 -9.27 5.83 -11.66
C PHE A 34 -9.41 6.22 -10.19
N SER A 35 -10.52 5.85 -9.56
CA SER A 35 -10.77 6.08 -8.14
C SER A 35 -11.03 4.75 -7.43
N GLU A 36 -10.34 4.52 -6.33
CA GLU A 36 -10.50 3.33 -5.49
C GLU A 36 -10.86 3.76 -4.07
N LYS A 37 -11.82 3.06 -3.46
CA LYS A 37 -12.21 3.28 -2.07
C LYS A 37 -11.69 2.16 -1.18
N PHE A 38 -10.89 2.52 -0.18
CA PHE A 38 -10.36 1.60 0.82
C PHE A 38 -11.44 1.29 1.87
N GLN A 39 -12.31 0.34 1.55
CA GLN A 39 -13.41 -0.08 2.42
C GLN A 39 -13.28 -1.55 2.82
N ARG A 40 -13.67 -1.86 4.05
CA ARG A 40 -13.60 -3.21 4.62
C ARG A 40 -14.57 -4.19 3.96
N PHE A 41 -15.74 -3.73 3.61
CA PHE A 41 -16.79 -4.53 3.00
C PHE A 41 -17.29 -3.82 1.76
N THR A 42 -17.41 -4.57 0.67
CA THR A 42 -17.86 -4.05 -0.61
C THR A 42 -19.17 -4.73 -1.01
N PRO A 43 -20.18 -3.95 -1.46
CA PRO A 43 -21.42 -4.54 -1.93
C PRO A 43 -21.29 -5.17 -3.33
N PHE A 44 -20.16 -4.97 -4.01
CA PHE A 44 -19.91 -5.51 -5.35
C PHE A 44 -19.19 -6.85 -5.26
N THR A 45 -19.70 -7.87 -5.95
CA THR A 45 -19.13 -9.23 -5.97
C THR A 45 -17.68 -9.28 -6.49
N LEU A 46 -17.35 -8.43 -7.48
CA LEU A 46 -15.99 -8.25 -7.99
C LEU A 46 -15.24 -7.09 -7.33
N GLY A 47 -15.88 -6.42 -6.37
CA GLY A 47 -15.28 -5.38 -5.57
C GLY A 47 -14.16 -5.95 -4.70
N LYS A 48 -13.30 -5.05 -4.21
CA LYS A 48 -12.15 -5.47 -3.43
C LYS A 48 -12.22 -4.90 -2.03
N GLU A 49 -11.85 -5.74 -1.08
CA GLU A 49 -11.97 -5.46 0.34
C GLU A 49 -10.60 -5.13 0.91
N PHE A 50 -10.57 -4.08 1.72
CA PHE A 50 -9.35 -3.54 2.29
C PHE A 50 -9.39 -3.69 3.81
N ARG A 51 -8.38 -4.36 4.35
CA ARG A 51 -8.21 -4.57 5.78
C ARG A 51 -7.21 -3.57 6.32
N GLN A 52 -7.49 -3.12 7.53
CA GLN A 52 -6.60 -2.29 8.29
C GLN A 52 -5.31 -3.02 8.63
N GLY A 53 -4.17 -2.32 8.53
CA GLY A 53 -2.84 -2.86 8.78
C GLY A 53 -2.24 -3.64 7.61
N GLU A 54 -3.00 -3.83 6.53
CA GLU A 54 -2.54 -4.55 5.34
C GLU A 54 -1.93 -3.62 4.29
N SER A 55 -1.05 -4.19 3.46
CA SER A 55 -0.42 -3.53 2.32
C SER A 55 -0.98 -4.07 1.01
N TYR A 56 -1.31 -3.18 0.08
CA TYR A 56 -1.85 -3.50 -1.23
C TYR A 56 -0.94 -2.97 -2.34
N TYR A 57 -0.79 -3.76 -3.40
CA TYR A 57 0.23 -3.53 -4.43
C TYR A 57 -0.39 -3.28 -5.81
N TYR A 58 0.09 -2.24 -6.47
CA TYR A 58 -0.31 -1.83 -7.80
C TYR A 58 0.92 -1.70 -8.68
N ILE A 59 0.79 -2.16 -9.93
CA ILE A 59 1.76 -1.97 -10.99
C ILE A 59 1.04 -1.44 -12.23
N SER A 60 1.76 -0.71 -13.08
CA SER A 60 1.27 -0.32 -14.40
C SER A 60 2.30 -0.68 -15.47
N LYS A 61 1.82 -1.22 -16.59
CA LYS A 61 2.64 -1.56 -17.76
C LYS A 61 2.16 -0.78 -18.98
N PRO A 62 3.09 -0.28 -19.82
CA PRO A 62 2.72 0.28 -21.11
C PRO A 62 2.02 -0.78 -21.97
N MET A 63 0.98 -0.37 -22.70
CA MET A 63 0.25 -1.28 -23.61
C MET A 63 1.05 -1.61 -24.87
N HIS A 64 1.84 -0.66 -25.37
CA HIS A 64 2.51 -0.73 -26.68
C HIS A 64 4.04 -0.85 -26.57
N HIS A 65 4.59 -0.96 -25.36
CA HIS A 65 6.03 -1.10 -25.14
C HIS A 65 6.34 -2.28 -24.22
N HIS A 66 7.20 -3.17 -24.68
CA HIS A 66 7.67 -4.31 -23.91
C HIS A 66 8.92 -3.94 -23.12
N GLY A 67 8.73 -3.28 -21.97
CA GLY A 67 9.78 -3.04 -20.99
C GLY A 67 9.72 -4.05 -19.84
N GLN A 68 10.86 -4.31 -19.19
CA GLN A 68 10.88 -5.05 -17.93
C GLN A 68 10.49 -4.16 -16.74
N ASP A 69 10.73 -2.85 -16.86
CA ASP A 69 10.39 -1.88 -15.83
C ASP A 69 8.88 -1.55 -15.83
N CYS A 70 8.33 -1.32 -14.64
CA CYS A 70 6.95 -0.92 -14.44
C CYS A 70 6.87 0.17 -13.38
N LEU A 71 5.89 1.06 -13.48
CA LEU A 71 5.59 1.97 -12.37
C LEU A 71 4.86 1.18 -11.29
N ARG A 72 5.21 1.45 -10.04
CA ARG A 72 4.76 0.71 -8.87
C ARG A 72 4.15 1.65 -7.83
N LEU A 73 3.11 1.19 -7.15
CA LEU A 73 2.48 1.87 -6.02
C LEU A 73 2.16 0.85 -4.94
N LYS A 74 2.71 1.06 -3.73
CA LYS A 74 2.34 0.36 -2.52
C LYS A 74 1.40 1.24 -1.70
N VAL A 75 0.29 0.68 -1.25
CA VAL A 75 -0.68 1.36 -0.39
C VAL A 75 -0.75 0.64 0.95
N ASP A 76 -0.40 1.35 2.01
CA ASP A 76 -0.52 0.86 3.38
C ASP A 76 -1.79 1.40 4.02
N VAL A 77 -2.73 0.51 4.37
CA VAL A 77 -3.98 0.89 5.02
C VAL A 77 -3.73 1.03 6.52
N ALA A 78 -3.82 2.24 7.05
CA ALA A 78 -3.60 2.50 8.46
C ALA A 78 -4.55 1.67 9.34
N GLY A 79 -4.03 1.12 10.44
CA GLY A 79 -4.82 0.39 11.43
C GLY A 79 -5.27 1.26 12.60
N ASN A 80 -6.26 0.77 13.35
CA ASN A 80 -6.81 1.43 14.55
C ASN A 80 -5.79 1.64 15.69
N SER A 81 -4.61 1.01 15.66
CA SER A 81 -3.51 1.37 16.55
C SER A 81 -2.85 2.62 15.99
N GLY A 82 -3.01 3.76 16.69
CA GLY A 82 -2.51 5.07 16.29
C GLY A 82 -1.16 5.05 15.59
N SER A 83 -1.03 5.92 14.59
CA SER A 83 0.19 6.25 13.84
C SER A 83 1.45 6.34 14.71
N ALA A 84 2.04 5.21 15.06
CA ALA A 84 3.29 5.08 15.81
C ALA A 84 3.80 3.63 15.69
N LYS A 85 4.22 3.25 14.49
CA LYS A 85 5.23 2.17 14.35
C LYS A 85 6.43 2.75 13.60
N THR A 86 7.19 3.55 14.32
CA THR A 86 8.63 3.67 14.10
C THR A 86 9.26 2.30 14.30
N ASN A 87 10.10 1.87 13.36
CA ASN A 87 11.08 0.80 13.56
C ASN A 87 11.79 1.00 14.91
N VAL A 88 11.59 0.12 15.91
CA VAL A 88 12.62 -0.29 16.89
C VAL A 88 12.21 -1.64 17.49
N GLU A 89 13.09 -2.60 17.24
CA GLU A 89 13.52 -3.77 18.01
C GLU A 89 12.83 -4.13 19.36
N LYS A 90 12.54 -5.43 19.43
CA LYS A 90 12.28 -6.31 20.57
C LYS A 90 12.97 -5.94 21.89
N SER A 91 12.17 -5.75 22.95
CA SER A 91 12.51 -6.26 24.30
C SER A 91 11.28 -6.39 25.20
N LYS A 92 11.22 -7.56 25.84
CA LYS A 92 10.23 -8.12 26.77
C LYS A 92 10.25 -7.40 28.13
N ALA A 93 9.09 -7.07 28.70
CA ALA A 93 8.86 -7.10 30.15
C ALA A 93 7.37 -6.97 30.48
N GLU A 94 6.94 -7.84 31.38
CA GLU A 94 5.63 -8.02 31.99
C GLU A 94 5.50 -7.13 33.24
N ASN A 95 4.32 -6.53 33.49
CA ASN A 95 3.73 -6.45 34.84
C ASN A 95 2.28 -5.90 34.87
N THR A 96 1.35 -6.79 35.22
CA THR A 96 0.35 -6.74 36.30
C THR A 96 -0.40 -5.44 36.70
N GLY A 97 -1.74 -5.56 36.68
CA GLY A 97 -2.71 -4.94 37.61
C GLY A 97 -3.46 -3.71 37.09
N LYS A 98 -4.75 -3.42 37.37
CA LYS A 98 -5.81 -4.02 38.21
C LYS A 98 -7.06 -3.10 38.08
N SER A 99 -8.29 -3.67 37.94
CA SER A 99 -9.60 -3.21 38.50
C SER A 99 -10.12 -1.80 38.10
N SER A 100 -11.40 -1.40 38.04
CA SER A 100 -12.76 -1.95 38.21
C SER A 100 -13.75 -0.83 37.79
N ASP A 101 -15.04 -1.17 37.81
CA ASP A 101 -16.21 -0.29 38.05
C ASP A 101 -16.96 0.19 36.79
N GLY A 102 -18.25 -0.07 36.56
CA GLY A 102 -19.33 -0.43 37.48
C GLY A 102 -20.39 0.68 37.47
N GLY A 103 -21.36 0.64 36.55
CA GLY A 103 -22.42 1.65 36.51
C GLY A 103 -23.62 1.22 35.68
N LYS A 104 -24.69 0.81 36.38
CA LYS A 104 -25.95 0.26 35.86
C LYS A 104 -27.08 1.27 36.05
N GLY A 105 -27.98 1.37 35.07
CA GLY A 105 -29.33 1.95 35.19
C GLY A 105 -29.60 3.04 34.15
N LYS A 106 -30.82 3.27 33.65
CA LYS A 106 -32.13 2.62 33.72
C LYS A 106 -32.97 3.33 32.66
N LEU A 107 -33.75 2.60 31.87
CA LEU A 107 -34.63 3.13 30.82
C LEU A 107 -35.81 3.90 31.42
N PRO A 108 -36.34 4.94 30.74
CA PRO A 108 -37.78 5.01 30.58
C PRO A 108 -38.24 5.20 29.13
N SER A 109 -39.49 4.81 28.97
CA SER A 109 -40.31 4.69 27.76
C SER A 109 -40.80 6.05 27.23
N GLY A 110 -40.98 6.13 25.91
CA GLY A 110 -42.11 6.80 25.27
C GLY A 110 -42.07 8.33 25.08
N GLY A 111 -42.06 8.78 23.81
CA GLY A 111 -42.69 10.05 23.45
C GLY A 111 -41.98 10.90 22.40
N VAL A 112 -42.62 10.99 21.23
CA VAL A 112 -42.69 12.16 20.34
C VAL A 112 -41.43 12.52 19.53
N HIS A 113 -41.59 12.39 18.22
CA HIS A 113 -40.69 12.80 17.14
C HIS A 113 -40.27 14.28 17.29
N ASN A 114 -39.02 14.49 17.69
CA ASN A 114 -38.33 15.77 17.65
C ASN A 114 -37.58 15.90 16.32
N PRO A 115 -37.95 16.83 15.41
CA PRO A 115 -37.26 17.00 14.12
C PRO A 115 -35.92 17.76 14.25
N SER A 116 -35.49 18.14 15.46
CA SER A 116 -34.34 19.02 15.68
C SER A 116 -32.99 18.33 15.95
N ASN A 117 -32.89 17.01 15.73
CA ASN A 117 -31.62 16.28 15.81
C ASN A 117 -31.16 15.81 14.42
N ARG A 118 -31.04 16.73 13.45
CA ARG A 118 -30.01 16.54 12.41
C ARG A 118 -28.69 16.89 13.08
N LEU A 119 -28.09 15.89 13.72
CA LEU A 119 -26.65 15.94 13.95
C LEU A 119 -26.02 16.28 12.59
N PRO A 120 -25.06 17.22 12.52
CA PRO A 120 -24.21 17.31 11.36
C PRO A 120 -23.71 15.90 11.12
N ALA A 121 -23.90 15.38 9.90
CA ALA A 121 -23.04 14.30 9.49
C ALA A 121 -21.65 14.92 9.56
N ASP A 122 -20.90 14.61 10.62
CA ASP A 122 -19.46 14.77 10.63
C ASP A 122 -18.99 13.88 9.49
N ASP A 123 -19.02 14.43 8.27
CA ASP A 123 -18.38 13.81 7.11
C ASP A 123 -16.93 13.64 7.57
N PRO A 124 -16.48 12.39 7.80
CA PRO A 124 -15.15 12.18 8.34
C PRO A 124 -14.19 12.86 7.37
N ALA A 125 -13.45 13.85 7.88
CA ALA A 125 -12.53 14.64 7.09
C ALA A 125 -11.77 13.71 6.15
N ALA A 126 -11.87 13.97 4.84
CA ALA A 126 -11.28 13.12 3.82
C ALA A 126 -9.79 12.95 4.16
N MET A 127 -9.42 11.76 4.65
CA MET A 127 -8.06 11.48 5.07
C MET A 127 -7.18 11.50 3.82
N GLU A 128 -6.38 12.55 3.67
CA GLU A 128 -5.40 12.60 2.59
C GLU A 128 -4.27 11.60 2.88
N PRO A 129 -3.99 10.65 1.97
CA PRO A 129 -2.92 9.70 2.18
C PRO A 129 -1.56 10.40 2.07
N LYS A 130 -0.62 10.05 2.95
CA LYS A 130 0.77 10.51 2.85
C LYS A 130 1.44 9.82 1.66
N VAL A 131 1.68 10.57 0.58
CA VAL A 131 2.34 10.05 -0.61
C VAL A 131 3.86 10.12 -0.47
N GLN A 132 4.53 8.97 -0.52
CA GLN A 132 5.99 8.89 -0.63
C GLN A 132 6.36 8.48 -2.06
N ARG A 133 7.13 9.31 -2.76
CA ARG A 133 7.63 8.98 -4.10
C ARG A 133 8.96 8.24 -3.98
N SER A 134 9.01 7.02 -4.52
CA SER A 134 10.29 6.34 -4.76
C SER A 134 10.84 6.82 -6.11
N VAL A 135 12.10 7.26 -6.10
CA VAL A 135 12.86 7.43 -7.34
C VAL A 135 13.51 6.07 -7.61
N GLY A 136 13.07 5.40 -8.67
CA GLY A 136 13.73 4.18 -9.13
C GLY A 136 15.18 4.51 -9.48
N SER A 137 16.12 4.05 -8.66
CA SER A 137 17.54 4.07 -9.01
C SER A 137 17.78 2.96 -10.02
N SER A 138 17.59 3.25 -11.30
CA SER A 138 18.14 2.45 -12.40
C SER A 138 19.66 2.58 -12.47
N GLN A 139 20.36 2.70 -11.33
CA GLN A 139 21.77 2.39 -11.28
C GLN A 139 21.87 0.87 -11.26
N ALA A 140 22.04 0.29 -12.45
CA ALA A 140 22.84 -0.92 -12.54
C ALA A 140 24.08 -0.66 -11.68
N LYS A 141 24.28 -1.45 -10.62
CA LYS A 141 25.58 -1.46 -9.94
C LYS A 141 26.55 -1.92 -11.02
N LEU A 142 27.21 -0.97 -11.68
CA LEU A 142 28.40 -1.24 -12.46
C LEU A 142 29.38 -1.78 -11.43
N VAL A 143 29.41 -3.11 -11.27
CA VAL A 143 30.51 -3.79 -10.62
C VAL A 143 31.73 -3.23 -11.35
N SER A 144 32.54 -2.44 -10.63
CA SER A 144 33.65 -1.71 -11.21
C SER A 144 34.49 -2.69 -12.01
N PHE A 145 34.39 -2.62 -13.34
CA PHE A 145 35.09 -3.52 -14.27
C PHE A 145 36.59 -3.55 -13.98
N SER A 146 37.12 -2.47 -13.38
CA SER A 146 38.48 -2.35 -12.89
C SER A 146 38.88 -3.46 -11.92
N LEU A 147 38.02 -3.87 -10.98
CA LEU A 147 38.36 -4.93 -10.00
C LEU A 147 38.46 -6.30 -10.65
N VAL A 148 37.59 -6.59 -11.63
CA VAL A 148 37.59 -7.87 -12.35
C VAL A 148 38.82 -7.97 -13.25
N PHE A 149 39.15 -6.91 -13.99
CA PHE A 149 40.33 -6.91 -14.87
C PHE A 149 41.67 -6.94 -14.11
N THR A 150 41.73 -6.51 -12.85
CA THR A 150 42.97 -6.60 -12.04
C THR A 150 43.10 -7.93 -11.31
N LEU A 151 42.00 -8.49 -10.78
CA LEU A 151 42.06 -9.70 -9.96
C LEU A 151 42.19 -10.98 -10.79
N LEU A 152 41.56 -11.03 -11.97
CA LEU A 152 41.58 -12.21 -12.83
C LEU A 152 42.99 -12.60 -13.32
N PRO A 153 43.81 -11.68 -13.88
CA PRO A 153 45.16 -12.02 -14.30
C PRO A 153 46.10 -12.30 -13.12
N ALA A 154 45.91 -11.66 -11.96
CA ALA A 154 46.72 -11.92 -10.77
C ALA A 154 46.48 -13.33 -10.20
N LEU A 155 45.23 -13.78 -10.16
CA LEU A 155 44.87 -15.15 -9.78
C LEU A 155 45.43 -16.17 -10.78
N LEU A 156 45.33 -15.92 -12.08
CA LEU A 156 45.89 -16.81 -13.10
C LEU A 156 47.42 -16.94 -12.99
N ALA A 157 48.13 -15.85 -12.67
CA ALA A 157 49.57 -15.87 -12.47
C ALA A 157 50.01 -16.64 -11.21
N LEU A 158 49.18 -16.67 -10.16
CA LEU A 158 49.39 -17.44 -8.94
C LEU A 158 49.17 -18.95 -9.13
N MET A 159 48.34 -19.34 -10.11
CA MET A 159 48.07 -20.75 -10.43
C MET A 159 49.07 -21.34 -11.44
N LEU A 160 49.95 -20.51 -12.01
CA LEU A 160 50.97 -20.91 -13.00
C LEU A 160 52.38 -21.05 -12.41
N HIS A 161 52.53 -20.87 -11.09
CA HIS A 161 53.72 -21.19 -10.30
C HIS A 161 53.41 -22.38 -9.39
#